data_AF-A0A945PPX1-F1
#
_entry.id   AF-A0A945PPX1-F1
#
_cell.length_a   1.000
_cell.length_b   1.000
_cell.length_c   1.000
_cell.angle_alpha   90.00
_cell.angle_beta   90.00
_cell.angle_gamma   90.00
#
_symmetry.space_group_name_H-M   'P 1'
#
loop_
_entity.id
_entity.type
_entity.pdbx_description
1 polymer ?
#
loop_
_entity_poly.entity_id
_entity_poly.type
_entity_poly.pdbx_seq_one_letter_code
_entity_poly.pdbx_strand_id
1 'polypeptide(L)'
;MKLLLLALTFLPLLSKPFWPELWWSGLSAGWVSAMALELLTHFRRQRAFEPDAPPQAWLSAIVGGFLAKLVVLLAVAVVGARFSTHHVPAFLFSFLAAMALGEALSLTALARLPRLVANETDSPTPRSS
;
A
#
# COMPACT_ATOMS: atom_id res chain seq x y z
N MET A 1 -7.14 -10.25 3.52
CA MET A 1 -6.49 -8.94 3.30
C MET A 1 -7.15 -8.13 2.19
N LYS A 2 -7.32 -8.66 0.96
CA LYS A 2 -7.95 -7.94 -0.17
C LYS A 2 -9.33 -7.32 0.16
N LEU A 3 -10.25 -8.12 0.73
CA LEU A 3 -11.57 -7.65 1.15
C LEU A 3 -11.51 -6.57 2.25
N LEU A 4 -10.52 -6.65 3.15
CA LEU A 4 -10.32 -5.67 4.21
C LEU A 4 -9.85 -4.33 3.62
N LEU A 5 -8.85 -4.34 2.73
CA LEU A 5 -8.38 -3.12 2.06
C LEU A 5 -9.49 -2.49 1.20
N LEU A 6 -10.29 -3.31 0.53
CA LEU A 6 -11.44 -2.84 -0.25
C LEU A 6 -12.51 -2.21 0.64
N ALA A 7 -12.85 -2.84 1.77
CA ALA A 7 -13.78 -2.27 2.75
C ALA A 7 -13.25 -0.94 3.33
N LEU A 8 -11.96 -0.87 3.66
CA LEU A 8 -11.33 0.35 4.16
C LEU A 8 -11.34 1.48 3.14
N THR A 9 -11.39 1.19 1.84
CA THR A 9 -11.49 2.23 0.79
C THR A 9 -12.78 3.06 0.92
N PHE A 10 -13.86 2.47 1.45
CA PHE A 10 -15.14 3.14 1.65
C PHE A 10 -15.26 3.87 3.00
N LEU A 11 -14.26 3.77 3.88
CA LEU A 11 -14.25 4.42 5.19
C LEU A 11 -14.55 5.94 5.14
N PRO A 12 -14.03 6.72 4.16
CA PRO A 12 -14.32 8.16 4.09
C PRO A 12 -15.80 8.51 3.86
N LEU A 13 -16.61 7.57 3.36
CA LEU A 13 -18.05 7.81 3.17
C LEU A 13 -18.76 8.03 4.51
N LEU A 14 -18.28 7.37 5.58
CA LEU A 14 -18.84 7.50 6.92
C LEU A 14 -18.50 8.85 7.55
N SER A 15 -17.45 9.54 7.08
CA SER A 15 -17.01 10.81 7.65
C SER A 15 -17.71 12.03 7.05
N LYS A 16 -18.44 11.88 5.93
CA LYS A 16 -19.11 12.98 5.22
C LYS A 16 -19.89 13.98 6.10
N PRO A 17 -20.69 13.57 7.11
CA PRO A 17 -21.48 14.53 7.89
C PRO A 17 -20.64 15.38 8.87
N PHE A 18 -19.36 15.06 9.06
CA PHE A 18 -18.51 15.71 10.08
C PHE A 18 -17.60 16.80 9.51
N TRP A 19 -17.54 16.99 8.19
CA TRP A 19 -16.53 17.84 7.55
C TRP A 19 -17.12 18.77 6.48
N PRO A 20 -16.53 19.96 6.31
CA PRO A 20 -16.81 20.81 5.14
C PRO A 20 -16.50 20.08 3.83
N GLU A 21 -17.19 20.45 2.74
CA GLU A 21 -17.09 19.74 1.45
C GLU A 21 -15.66 19.64 0.89
N LEU A 22 -14.90 20.74 0.93
CA LEU A 22 -13.49 20.75 0.48
C LEU A 22 -12.56 19.93 1.39
N TRP A 23 -12.89 19.83 2.68
CA TRP A 23 -12.14 19.00 3.62
C TRP A 23 -12.44 17.53 3.40
N TRP A 24 -13.72 17.18 3.31
CA TRP A 24 -14.17 15.82 3.05
C TRP A 24 -13.63 15.28 1.72
N SER A 25 -13.66 16.10 0.65
CA SER A 25 -13.08 15.74 -0.64
C SER A 25 -11.58 15.51 -0.54
N GLY A 26 -10.84 16.35 0.21
CA GLY A 26 -9.41 16.15 0.47
C GLY A 26 -9.14 14.86 1.24
N LEU A 27 -9.84 14.66 2.35
CA LEU A 27 -9.75 13.45 3.17
C LEU A 27 -10.04 12.20 2.33
N SER A 28 -11.11 12.23 1.54
CA SER A 28 -11.53 11.11 0.69
C SER A 28 -10.55 10.84 -0.43
N ALA A 29 -10.10 11.89 -1.14
CA ALA A 29 -9.10 11.76 -2.20
C ALA A 29 -7.79 11.17 -1.67
N GLY A 30 -7.32 11.64 -0.51
CA GLY A 30 -6.09 11.15 0.12
C GLY A 30 -6.22 9.69 0.51
N TRP A 31 -7.32 9.33 1.17
CA TRP A 31 -7.56 7.98 1.65
C TRP A 31 -7.73 6.98 0.50
N VAL A 32 -8.62 7.29 -0.46
CA VAL A 32 -8.94 6.39 -1.57
C VAL A 32 -7.72 6.19 -2.47
N SER A 33 -6.97 7.24 -2.81
CA SER A 33 -5.78 7.11 -3.64
C SER A 33 -4.69 6.29 -2.96
N ALA A 34 -4.43 6.51 -1.66
CA ALA A 34 -3.47 5.72 -0.89
C ALA A 34 -3.90 4.25 -0.77
N MET A 35 -5.17 3.95 -0.48
CA MET A 35 -5.69 2.58 -0.40
C MET A 35 -5.66 1.87 -1.75
N ALA A 36 -6.00 2.54 -2.85
CA ALA A 36 -5.93 1.97 -4.18
C ALA A 36 -4.49 1.62 -4.57
N LEU A 37 -3.53 2.50 -4.26
CA LEU A 37 -2.11 2.22 -4.45
C LEU A 37 -1.63 1.10 -3.57
N GLU A 38 -2.03 1.07 -2.29
CA GLU A 38 -1.67 -0.03 -1.41
C GLU A 38 -2.16 -1.36 -1.98
N LEU A 39 -3.42 -1.44 -2.41
CA LEU A 39 -3.99 -2.63 -3.02
C LEU A 39 -3.16 -3.10 -4.22
N LEU A 40 -2.82 -2.18 -5.14
CA LEU A 40 -1.97 -2.47 -6.30
C LEU A 40 -0.58 -2.96 -5.88
N THR A 41 0.07 -2.28 -4.93
CA THR A 41 1.41 -2.66 -4.44
C THR A 41 1.39 -3.99 -3.70
N HIS A 42 0.32 -4.28 -2.96
CA HIS A 42 0.14 -5.56 -2.29
C HIS A 42 0.06 -6.72 -3.29
N PHE A 43 -0.69 -6.56 -4.39
CA PHE A 43 -0.71 -7.57 -5.45
C PHE A 43 0.66 -7.80 -6.08
N ARG A 44 1.42 -6.72 -6.33
CA ARG A 44 2.80 -6.84 -6.86
C ARG A 44 3.73 -7.54 -5.88
N ARG A 45 3.60 -7.23 -4.59
CA ARG A 45 4.36 -7.88 -3.50
C ARG A 45 4.02 -9.36 -3.39
N GLN A 46 2.74 -9.73 -3.51
CA GLN A 46 2.32 -11.14 -3.53
C GLN A 46 2.96 -11.90 -4.70
N ARG A 47 2.95 -11.34 -5.91
CA ARG A 47 3.59 -11.96 -7.09
C ARG A 47 5.11 -12.11 -6.91
N ALA A 48 5.74 -11.16 -6.23
CA ALA A 48 7.17 -11.23 -5.93
C ALA A 48 7.53 -12.32 -4.89
N PHE A 49 6.55 -12.97 -4.27
CA PHE A 49 6.74 -14.16 -3.41
C PHE A 49 6.44 -15.48 -4.12
N GLU A 50 6.08 -15.46 -5.41
CA GLU A 50 5.89 -16.69 -6.17
C GLU A 50 7.24 -17.42 -6.37
N PRO A 51 7.26 -18.77 -6.44
CA PRO A 51 8.50 -19.54 -6.49
C PRO A 51 9.40 -19.20 -7.69
N ASP A 52 8.79 -18.76 -8.78
CA ASP A 52 9.46 -18.42 -10.04
C ASP A 52 9.92 -16.94 -10.10
N ALA A 53 9.65 -16.15 -9.05
CA ALA A 53 9.99 -14.74 -9.03
C ALA A 53 11.50 -14.55 -8.80
N PRO A 54 12.17 -13.67 -9.58
CA PRO A 54 13.58 -13.38 -9.34
C PRO A 54 13.76 -12.74 -7.96
N PRO A 55 14.90 -12.95 -7.26
CA PRO A 55 15.13 -12.42 -5.91
C PRO A 55 14.96 -10.90 -5.79
N GLN A 56 15.23 -10.18 -6.89
CA GLN A 56 15.12 -8.72 -6.99
C GLN A 56 13.66 -8.23 -7.13
N ALA A 57 12.71 -9.12 -7.46
CA ALA A 57 11.29 -8.79 -7.63
C ALA A 57 10.69 -8.23 -6.33
N TRP A 58 11.13 -8.75 -5.18
CA TRP A 58 10.64 -8.31 -3.88
C TRP A 58 11.06 -6.87 -3.56
N LEU A 59 12.35 -6.58 -3.69
CA LEU A 59 12.89 -5.24 -3.42
C LEU A 59 12.31 -4.20 -4.39
N SER A 60 12.20 -4.55 -5.68
CA SER A 60 11.60 -3.66 -6.68
C SER A 60 10.10 -3.43 -6.44
N ALA A 61 9.37 -4.42 -5.92
CA ALA A 61 7.97 -4.24 -5.54
C ALA A 61 7.79 -3.30 -4.33
N ILE A 62 8.71 -3.34 -3.35
CA ILE A 62 8.70 -2.42 -2.21
C ILE A 62 9.07 -0.99 -2.66
N VAL A 63 10.26 -0.83 -3.23
CA VAL A 63 10.81 0.50 -3.60
C VAL A 63 9.95 1.14 -4.69
N GLY A 64 9.60 0.38 -5.74
CA GLY A 64 8.77 0.86 -6.82
C GLY A 64 7.35 1.21 -6.35
N GLY A 65 6.80 0.43 -5.40
CA GLY A 65 5.52 0.74 -4.78
C GLY A 65 5.55 2.05 -3.99
N PHE A 66 6.60 2.27 -3.21
CA PHE A 66 6.78 3.52 -2.46
C PHE A 66 6.97 4.73 -3.39
N LEU A 67 7.81 4.62 -4.41
CA LEU A 67 7.99 5.70 -5.39
C LEU A 67 6.69 6.04 -6.14
N ALA A 68 5.90 5.02 -6.53
CA ALA A 68 4.59 5.25 -7.15
C ALA A 68 3.64 6.04 -6.23
N LYS A 69 3.65 5.76 -4.92
CA LYS A 69 2.86 6.51 -3.93
C LYS A 69 3.30 7.97 -3.85
N LEU A 70 4.60 8.25 -3.85
CA LEU A 70 5.12 9.63 -3.85
C LEU A 70 4.73 10.39 -5.12
N VAL A 71 4.81 9.75 -6.28
CA VAL A 71 4.40 10.37 -7.56
C VAL A 71 2.92 10.72 -7.53
N VAL A 72 2.05 9.81 -7.07
CA VAL A 72 0.61 10.07 -6.99
C VAL A 72 0.28 11.12 -5.93
N LEU A 73 0.94 11.07 -4.76
CA LEU A 73 0.80 12.09 -3.72
C LEU A 73 1.07 13.48 -4.30
N LEU A 74 2.18 13.65 -5.01
CA LEU A 74 2.56 14.92 -5.60
C LEU A 74 1.58 15.34 -6.70
N ALA A 75 1.23 14.43 -7.61
CA ALA A 75 0.33 14.72 -8.73
C ALA A 75 -1.05 15.17 -8.23
N VAL A 76 -1.64 14.45 -7.27
CA VAL A 76 -2.95 14.79 -6.73
C VAL A 76 -2.91 16.07 -5.90
N ALA A 77 -1.84 16.30 -5.11
CA ALA A 77 -1.66 17.56 -4.38
C ALA A 77 -1.56 18.76 -5.32
N VAL A 78 -0.79 18.64 -6.41
CA VAL A 78 -0.65 19.71 -7.42
C VAL A 78 -1.98 19.99 -8.11
N VAL A 79 -2.73 18.95 -8.48
CA VAL A 79 -4.08 19.10 -9.05
C VAL A 79 -5.03 19.77 -8.06
N GLY A 80 -4.98 19.37 -6.79
CA GLY A 80 -5.73 20.00 -5.70
C GLY A 80 -5.43 21.47 -5.53
N ALA A 81 -4.15 21.82 -5.48
CA ALA A 81 -3.69 23.20 -5.35
C ALA A 81 -4.04 24.06 -6.58
N ARG A 82 -3.89 23.51 -7.78
CA ARG A 82 -4.07 24.26 -9.03
C ARG A 82 -5.52 24.52 -9.38
N PHE A 83 -6.39 23.55 -9.14
CA PHE A 83 -7.80 23.59 -9.51
C PHE A 83 -8.75 23.79 -8.32
N SER A 84 -8.20 23.94 -7.10
CA SER A 84 -8.97 24.10 -5.86
C SER A 84 -10.02 23.01 -5.64
N THR A 85 -9.76 21.79 -6.12
CA THR A 85 -10.72 20.67 -6.07
C THR A 85 -10.88 20.10 -4.66
N HIS A 86 -9.91 20.33 -3.77
CA HIS A 86 -9.93 19.84 -2.40
C HIS A 86 -8.96 20.61 -1.50
N HIS A 87 -9.15 20.50 -0.19
CA HIS A 87 -8.26 21.07 0.82
C HIS A 87 -6.96 20.24 0.90
N VAL A 88 -5.87 20.78 0.34
CA VAL A 88 -4.57 20.09 0.20
C VAL A 88 -4.01 19.57 1.54
N PRO A 89 -4.01 20.33 2.65
CA PRO A 89 -3.54 19.79 3.92
C PRO A 89 -4.34 18.56 4.38
N ALA A 90 -5.66 18.58 4.23
CA ALA A 90 -6.51 17.45 4.61
C ALA A 90 -6.22 16.22 3.74
N PHE A 91 -5.99 16.43 2.44
CA PHE A 91 -5.51 15.39 1.54
C PHE A 91 -4.18 14.78 1.99
N LEU A 92 -3.17 15.59 2.28
CA LEU A 92 -1.84 15.12 2.69
C LEU A 92 -1.92 14.29 3.98
N PHE A 93 -2.62 14.79 5.01
CA PHE A 93 -2.81 14.06 6.26
C PHE A 93 -3.50 12.73 6.05
N SER A 94 -4.60 12.72 5.28
CA SER A 94 -5.35 11.50 5.01
C SER A 94 -4.57 10.48 4.19
N PHE A 95 -3.84 10.94 3.17
CA PHE A 95 -3.00 10.07 2.34
C PHE A 95 -1.92 9.40 3.18
N LEU A 96 -1.21 10.15 4.03
CA LEU A 96 -0.15 9.61 4.88
C LEU A 96 -0.70 8.63 5.92
N ALA A 97 -1.83 8.95 6.55
CA ALA A 97 -2.50 8.06 7.50
C ALA A 97 -2.92 6.74 6.84
N ALA A 98 -3.57 6.82 5.68
CA ALA A 98 -3.96 5.66 4.89
C ALA A 98 -2.73 4.86 4.43
N MET A 99 -1.67 5.52 3.96
CA MET A 99 -0.43 4.87 3.55
C MET A 99 0.19 4.08 4.71
N ALA A 100 0.31 4.70 5.89
CA ALA A 100 0.88 4.04 7.07
C ALA A 100 0.07 2.82 7.50
N LEU A 101 -1.26 2.96 7.55
CA LEU A 101 -2.17 1.86 7.89
C LEU A 101 -2.10 0.73 6.84
N GLY A 102 -2.15 1.10 5.56
CA GLY A 102 -2.09 0.17 4.45
C GLY A 102 -0.80 -0.65 4.43
N GLU A 103 0.34 0.02 4.60
CA GLU A 103 1.65 -0.63 4.70
C GLU A 103 1.72 -1.59 5.89
N ALA A 104 1.28 -1.16 7.08
CA ALA A 104 1.27 -1.99 8.27
C ALA A 104 0.44 -3.27 8.08
N LEU A 105 -0.75 -3.14 7.50
CA LEU A 105 -1.62 -4.28 7.19
C LEU A 105 -0.97 -5.21 6.16
N SER A 106 -0.47 -4.64 5.07
CA SER A 106 0.16 -5.36 3.95
C SER A 106 1.36 -6.17 4.39
N LEU A 107 2.29 -5.56 5.12
CA LEU A 107 3.47 -6.23 5.65
C LEU A 107 3.10 -7.32 6.67
N THR A 108 2.11 -7.06 7.54
CA THR A 108 1.61 -8.06 8.49
C THR A 108 0.99 -9.27 7.79
N ALA A 109 0.24 -9.06 6.69
CA ALA A 109 -0.29 -10.18 5.90
C ALA A 109 0.80 -10.97 5.20
N LEU A 110 1.80 -10.28 4.65
CA LEU A 110 2.90 -10.93 3.94
C LEU A 110 3.82 -11.70 4.90
N ALA A 111 4.04 -11.20 6.12
CA ALA A 111 4.78 -11.92 7.17
C ALA A 111 4.12 -13.24 7.61
N ARG A 112 2.81 -13.39 7.37
CA ARG A 112 2.05 -14.62 7.66
C ARG A 112 2.05 -15.62 6.50
N LEU A 113 2.56 -15.25 5.33
CA LEU A 113 2.80 -16.22 4.28
C LEU A 113 3.90 -17.17 4.76
N PRO A 114 3.72 -18.50 4.65
CA PRO A 114 4.77 -19.44 5.00
C PRO A 114 5.99 -19.08 4.16
N ARG A 115 7.02 -18.55 4.82
CA ARG A 115 8.31 -18.34 4.18
C ARG A 115 8.71 -19.70 3.60
N LEU A 116 9.23 -19.70 2.37
CA LEU A 116 10.05 -20.78 1.82
C LEU A 116 11.36 -20.92 2.62
N VAL A 117 11.28 -21.07 3.96
CA VAL A 117 12.34 -21.65 4.82
C VAL A 117 12.31 -23.17 4.59
N ALA A 118 12.26 -23.57 3.33
CA ALA A 118 12.39 -24.94 2.87
C ALA A 118 13.68 -25.11 2.05
N ASN A 119 14.41 -24.03 1.74
CA ASN A 119 15.63 -24.08 0.94
C ASN A 119 16.95 -24.03 1.74
N GLU A 120 16.91 -24.13 3.07
CA GLU A 120 18.15 -24.17 3.88
C GLU A 120 18.30 -25.42 4.76
N THR A 121 17.29 -26.29 4.82
CA THR A 121 17.34 -27.52 5.65
C THR A 121 17.63 -28.80 4.87
N ASP A 122 17.86 -28.75 3.55
CA ASP A 122 18.02 -29.95 2.71
C ASP A 122 19.37 -30.03 1.97
N SER A 123 20.46 -29.69 2.67
CA SER A 123 21.78 -30.25 2.35
C SER A 123 22.13 -31.31 3.39
N PRO A 124 21.78 -32.59 3.19
CA PRO A 124 22.45 -33.66 3.91
C PRO A 124 23.91 -33.67 3.45
N THR A 125 24.82 -33.14 4.27
CA THR A 125 26.23 -33.47 4.15
C THR A 125 26.36 -34.99 4.30
N PRO A 126 26.84 -35.73 3.29
CA PRO A 126 27.13 -37.13 3.49
C PRO A 126 28.29 -37.21 4.48
N ARG A 127 28.04 -37.83 5.64
CA ARG A 127 29.12 -38.30 6.52
C ARG A 127 29.89 -39.36 5.74
N SER A 128 31.03 -39.00 5.16
CA SER A 128 32.06 -39.96 4.81
C SER A 128 32.89 -40.25 6.07
N SER A 129 32.81 -41.52 6.47
CA SER A 129 33.60 -42.25 7.47
C SER A 129 35.09 -42.00 7.44
#